data_AF-A0A2H0WXN2-F1
#
_entry.id   AF-A0A2H0WXN2-F1
#
_cell.length_a   1.000
_cell.length_b   1.000
_cell.length_c   1.000
_cell.angle_alpha   90.00
_cell.angle_beta   90.00
_cell.angle_gamma   90.00
#
_symmetry.space_group_name_H-M   'P 1'
#
loop_
_entity.id
_entity.type
_entity.pdbx_description
1 polymer ?
#
loop_
_entity_poly.entity_id
_entity_poly.type
_entity_poly.pdbx_seq_one_letter_code
_entity_poly.pdbx_strand_id
1 'polypeptide(L)'
;SWEEVIRLKEEGFSFGAHTSSHAILTSLPPEVVKREVEESKKTIEEKLGQNVEFFCYPYGKFNSEVQAIVKDAGFSGAVVTPAGPGLEEGPFSLKRIGINRNNSMFVFKLKVNGIFGWLRERRLLWPILIKIKHDSSK
;
A
#
# COMPACT_ATOMS: atom_id res chain seq x y z
N SER A 1 -19.51 1.62 -3.34
CA SER A 1 -20.11 2.92 -3.05
C SER A 1 -20.01 3.22 -1.55
N TRP A 2 -20.50 4.36 -1.06
CA TRP A 2 -20.49 4.64 0.39
C TRP A 2 -21.42 3.73 1.18
N GLU A 3 -22.53 3.29 0.58
CA GLU A 3 -23.46 2.33 1.19
C GLU A 3 -22.75 1.00 1.49
N GLU A 4 -21.95 0.50 0.56
CA GLU A 4 -21.15 -0.72 0.75
C GLU A 4 -20.07 -0.55 1.83
N VAL A 5 -19.39 0.61 1.86
CA VAL A 5 -18.37 0.92 2.87
C VAL A 5 -18.98 0.94 4.26
N ILE A 6 -20.14 1.58 4.44
CA ILE A 6 -20.84 1.64 5.73
C ILE A 6 -21.28 0.24 6.16
N ARG A 7 -21.87 -0.55 5.26
CA ARG A 7 -22.23 -1.94 5.56
C ARG A 7 -21.02 -2.77 6.01
N LEU A 8 -19.90 -2.69 5.29
CA LEU A 8 -18.68 -3.43 5.65
C LEU A 8 -18.10 -2.95 6.98
N LYS A 9 -18.20 -1.66 7.30
CA LYS A 9 -17.82 -1.14 8.62
C LYS A 9 -18.65 -1.82 9.72
N GLU A 10 -19.96 -1.94 9.54
CA GLU A 10 -20.85 -2.64 10.50
C GLU A 10 -20.51 -4.13 10.65
N GLU A 11 -19.95 -4.74 9.61
CA GLU A 11 -19.43 -6.12 9.62
C GLU A 11 -18.01 -6.24 10.24
N GLY A 12 -17.44 -5.14 10.74
CA GLY A 12 -16.16 -5.13 11.46
C GLY A 12 -14.93 -4.85 10.59
N PHE A 13 -15.11 -4.40 9.34
CA PHE A 13 -14.00 -3.99 8.49
C PHE A 13 -13.44 -2.61 8.90
N SER A 14 -12.12 -2.47 8.83
CA SER A 14 -11.43 -1.19 9.01
C SER A 14 -11.09 -0.56 7.66
N PHE A 15 -11.08 0.77 7.60
CA PHE A 15 -10.80 1.54 6.39
C PHE A 15 -9.57 2.43 6.59
N GLY A 16 -8.58 2.27 5.71
CA GLY A 16 -7.39 3.12 5.63
C GLY A 16 -7.50 4.12 4.48
N ALA A 17 -6.66 5.15 4.50
CA ALA A 17 -6.60 6.16 3.43
C ALA A 17 -5.65 5.75 2.29
N HIS A 18 -5.94 6.19 1.07
CA HIS A 18 -5.16 5.86 -0.13
C HIS A 18 -5.09 7.01 -1.14
N THR A 19 -4.95 8.25 -0.67
CA THR A 19 -5.11 9.51 -1.44
C THR A 19 -6.53 9.72 -1.99
N SER A 20 -6.83 10.94 -2.41
CA SER A 20 -8.14 11.29 -2.97
C SER A 20 -8.24 10.88 -4.45
N SER A 21 -7.16 11.00 -5.21
CA SER A 21 -7.14 10.77 -6.66
C SER A 21 -6.25 9.61 -7.14
N HIS A 22 -5.61 8.88 -6.22
CA HIS A 22 -4.63 7.84 -6.54
C HIS A 22 -3.36 8.39 -7.24
N ALA A 23 -2.97 9.63 -6.91
CA ALA A 23 -1.82 10.28 -7.51
C ALA A 23 -0.47 9.72 -7.04
N ILE A 24 0.56 9.81 -7.89
CA ILE A 24 1.94 9.48 -7.52
C ILE A 24 2.52 10.65 -6.73
N LEU A 25 2.42 10.58 -5.39
CA LEU A 25 2.76 11.67 -4.47
C LEU A 25 4.17 12.25 -4.66
N THR A 26 5.16 11.41 -4.99
CA THR A 26 6.55 11.86 -5.22
C THR A 26 6.75 12.73 -6.46
N SER A 27 5.71 12.93 -7.26
CA SER A 27 5.72 13.72 -8.51
C SER A 27 4.96 15.02 -8.37
N LEU A 28 4.42 15.30 -7.17
CA LEU A 28 3.56 16.43 -6.90
C LEU A 28 4.26 17.45 -6.00
N PRO A 29 3.89 18.73 -6.09
CA PRO A 29 4.29 19.72 -5.09
C PRO A 29 3.78 19.36 -3.67
N PRO A 30 4.53 19.73 -2.61
CA PRO A 30 4.19 19.37 -1.22
C PRO A 30 2.77 19.77 -0.79
N GLU A 31 2.29 20.94 -1.22
CA GLU A 31 0.96 21.44 -0.91
C GLU A 31 -0.15 20.60 -1.55
N VAL A 32 0.12 20.00 -2.72
CA VAL A 32 -0.82 19.09 -3.39
C VAL A 32 -0.78 17.73 -2.71
N VAL A 33 0.39 17.24 -2.32
CA VAL A 33 0.53 16.01 -1.52
C VAL A 33 -0.25 16.11 -0.23
N LYS A 34 -0.09 17.23 0.49
CA LYS A 34 -0.82 17.48 1.75
C LYS A 34 -2.33 17.40 1.54
N ARG A 35 -2.85 18.05 0.50
CA ARG A 35 -4.27 18.02 0.15
C ARG A 35 -4.76 16.61 -0.15
N GLU A 36 -4.06 15.87 -1.00
CA GLU A 36 -4.39 14.48 -1.36
C GLU A 36 -4.45 13.56 -0.12
N VAL A 37 -3.54 13.75 0.83
CA VAL A 37 -3.47 12.97 2.06
C VAL A 37 -4.60 13.37 3.02
N GLU A 38 -4.73 14.65 3.34
CA GLU A 38 -5.69 15.16 4.33
C GLU A 38 -7.15 15.02 3.87
N GLU A 39 -7.46 15.31 2.60
CA GLU A 39 -8.82 15.17 2.08
C GLU A 39 -9.27 13.71 2.08
N SER A 40 -8.38 12.78 1.74
CA SER A 40 -8.70 11.35 1.76
C SER A 40 -9.02 10.86 3.18
N LYS A 41 -8.25 11.31 4.18
CA LYS A 41 -8.49 11.04 5.60
C LYS A 41 -9.83 11.62 6.03
N LYS A 42 -9.99 12.94 5.89
CA LYS A 42 -11.16 13.69 6.30
C LYS A 42 -12.45 13.11 5.71
N THR A 43 -12.45 12.78 4.42
CA THR A 43 -13.64 12.24 3.75
C THR A 43 -14.08 10.92 4.38
N ILE A 44 -13.14 10.02 4.68
CA ILE A 44 -13.45 8.72 5.32
C ILE A 44 -13.92 8.94 6.76
N GLU A 45 -13.24 9.80 7.53
CA GLU A 45 -13.60 10.10 8.92
C GLU A 45 -14.98 10.74 9.05
N GLU A 46 -15.33 11.69 8.17
CA GLU A 46 -16.65 12.32 8.14
C GLU A 46 -17.76 11.34 7.77
N LYS A 47 -17.50 10.42 6.84
CA LYS A 47 -18.50 9.44 6.40
C LYS A 47 -18.70 8.30 7.38
N LEU A 48 -17.64 7.89 8.07
CA LEU A 48 -17.65 6.72 8.93
C LEU A 48 -17.67 7.06 10.42
N GLY A 49 -17.43 8.30 10.83
CA GLY A 49 -17.39 8.70 12.24
C GLY A 49 -16.34 7.94 13.06
N GLN A 50 -15.23 7.55 12.43
CA GLN A 50 -14.12 6.83 13.07
C GLN A 50 -12.78 7.38 12.58
N ASN A 51 -11.75 7.32 13.42
CA ASN A 51 -10.40 7.73 13.07
C ASN A 51 -9.81 6.80 12.00
N VAL A 52 -9.11 7.37 11.02
CA VAL A 52 -8.34 6.60 10.03
C VAL A 52 -6.88 6.53 10.46
N GLU A 53 -6.45 5.34 10.88
CA GLU A 53 -5.13 5.15 11.49
C GLU A 53 -4.00 4.91 10.48
N PHE A 54 -4.30 4.27 9.34
CA PHE A 54 -3.28 3.82 8.39
C PHE A 54 -3.44 4.43 7.01
N PHE A 55 -2.29 4.75 6.40
CA PHE A 55 -2.19 5.24 5.03
C PHE A 55 -1.58 4.17 4.11
N CYS A 56 -1.97 4.14 2.84
CA CYS A 56 -1.37 3.31 1.81
C CYS A 56 -0.80 4.20 0.71
N TYR A 57 0.50 4.08 0.40
CA TYR A 57 1.09 4.88 -0.69
C TYR A 57 0.68 4.34 -2.06
N PRO A 58 0.12 5.15 -2.97
CA PRO A 58 -0.12 4.76 -4.36
C PRO A 58 1.17 4.22 -5.00
N TYR A 59 1.05 3.05 -5.64
CA TYR A 59 2.16 2.34 -6.27
C TYR A 59 3.35 1.99 -5.34
N GLY A 60 3.19 2.11 -4.02
CA GLY A 60 4.28 1.98 -3.06
C GLY A 60 5.35 3.06 -3.18
N LYS A 61 5.05 4.19 -3.83
CA LYS A 61 6.01 5.28 -4.07
C LYS A 61 5.87 6.36 -3.01
N PHE A 62 6.96 6.60 -2.29
CA PHE A 62 7.09 7.69 -1.33
C PHE A 62 8.56 8.10 -1.18
N ASN A 63 8.80 9.27 -0.61
CA ASN A 63 10.11 9.77 -0.20
C ASN A 63 10.00 10.34 1.23
N SER A 64 11.09 10.88 1.79
CA SER A 64 11.10 11.43 3.15
C SER A 64 10.11 12.57 3.35
N GLU A 65 9.91 13.42 2.35
CA GLU A 65 8.95 14.54 2.39
C GLU A 65 7.50 14.04 2.43
N VAL A 66 7.13 13.10 1.53
CA VAL A 66 5.81 12.47 1.53
C VAL A 66 5.55 11.74 2.85
N GLN A 67 6.54 11.02 3.37
CA GLN A 67 6.43 10.33 4.66
C GLN A 67 6.19 11.30 5.81
N ALA A 68 6.88 12.44 5.82
CA ALA A 68 6.67 13.49 6.83
C ALA A 68 5.26 14.05 6.75
N ILE A 69 4.76 14.36 5.55
CA ILE A 69 3.37 14.86 5.35
C ILE A 69 2.34 13.84 5.85
N VAL A 70 2.52 12.54 5.56
CA VAL A 70 1.64 11.48 6.07
C VAL A 70 1.71 11.39 7.59
N LYS A 71 2.89 11.53 8.19
CA LYS A 71 3.02 11.55 9.65
C LYS A 71 2.32 12.77 10.26
N ASP A 72 2.50 13.94 9.69
CA ASP A 72 1.93 15.20 10.18
C ASP A 72 0.40 15.28 10.01
N ALA A 73 -0.16 14.54 9.04
CA ALA A 73 -1.61 14.34 8.90
C ALA A 73 -2.21 13.43 10.00
N GLY A 74 -1.40 12.98 10.97
CA GLY A 74 -1.84 12.27 12.16
C GLY A 74 -2.17 10.80 11.93
N PHE A 75 -1.55 10.15 10.94
CA PHE A 75 -1.62 8.69 10.79
C PHE A 75 -0.69 8.01 11.79
N SER A 76 -1.04 6.80 12.23
CA SER A 76 -0.22 5.95 13.11
C SER A 76 0.82 5.15 12.33
N GLY A 77 0.58 4.93 11.05
CA GLY A 77 1.51 4.23 10.18
C GLY A 77 1.09 4.23 8.71
N ALA A 78 1.96 3.69 7.87
CA ALA A 78 1.72 3.60 6.44
C ALA A 78 2.32 2.32 5.85
N VAL A 79 1.60 1.77 4.87
CA VAL A 79 1.94 0.51 4.21
C VAL A 79 2.43 0.73 2.79
N VAL A 80 3.33 -0.14 2.34
CA VAL A 80 3.99 -0.05 1.03
C VAL A 80 3.86 -1.36 0.25
N THR A 81 3.37 -1.25 -0.98
CA THR A 81 3.34 -2.35 -1.95
C THR A 81 3.50 -1.82 -3.38
N PRO A 82 4.49 -2.30 -4.16
CA PRO A 82 5.53 -3.25 -3.78
C PRO A 82 6.60 -2.59 -2.89
N ALA A 83 7.12 -3.33 -1.92
CA ALA A 83 8.33 -2.92 -1.18
C ALA A 83 9.58 -3.14 -2.05
N GLY A 84 10.38 -2.09 -2.22
CA GLY A 84 11.69 -2.15 -2.88
C GLY A 84 12.76 -2.83 -1.99
N PRO A 85 13.85 -3.33 -2.59
CA PRO A 85 14.98 -3.86 -1.83
C PRO A 85 15.62 -2.75 -0.97
N GLY A 86 16.06 -3.10 0.24
CA GLY A 86 16.72 -2.14 1.14
C GLY A 86 15.80 -1.10 1.77
N LEU A 87 14.48 -1.25 1.64
CA LEU A 87 13.53 -0.38 2.33
C LEU A 87 13.71 -0.51 3.85
N GLU A 88 14.04 0.61 4.48
CA GLU A 88 14.12 0.73 5.94
C GLU A 88 12.76 0.47 6.58
N GLU A 89 12.75 -0.33 7.64
CA GLU A 89 11.53 -0.72 8.33
C GLU A 89 11.16 0.31 9.40
N GLY A 90 9.91 0.72 9.39
CA GLY A 90 9.34 1.61 10.38
C GLY A 90 7.82 1.68 10.25
N PRO A 91 7.15 2.38 11.19
CA PRO A 91 5.69 2.47 11.20
C PRO A 91 5.10 3.03 9.91
N PHE A 92 5.86 3.85 9.17
CA PHE A 92 5.42 4.50 7.92
C PHE A 92 6.01 3.85 6.66
N SER A 93 6.59 2.67 6.77
CA SER A 93 7.18 1.91 5.65
C SER A 93 6.89 0.41 5.77
N LEU A 94 5.74 0.06 6.36
CA LEU A 94 5.34 -1.32 6.63
C LEU A 94 5.17 -2.11 5.33
N LYS A 95 6.05 -3.10 5.13
CA LYS A 95 6.08 -3.96 3.93
C LYS A 95 4.84 -4.84 3.89
N ARG A 96 4.17 -4.92 2.74
CA ARG A 96 3.11 -5.90 2.50
C ARG A 96 3.48 -6.89 1.41
N ILE A 97 2.84 -8.06 1.49
CA ILE A 97 2.93 -9.11 0.49
C ILE A 97 1.85 -8.88 -0.56
N GLY A 98 2.25 -8.50 -1.77
CA GLY A 98 1.30 -8.32 -2.88
C GLY A 98 0.75 -9.67 -3.36
N ILE A 99 -0.57 -9.84 -3.30
CA ILE A 99 -1.29 -10.99 -3.85
C ILE A 99 -2.04 -10.53 -5.11
N ASN A 100 -1.82 -11.22 -6.22
CA ASN A 100 -2.38 -10.87 -7.53
C ASN A 100 -3.30 -11.99 -8.02
N ARG A 101 -4.22 -11.66 -8.94
CA ARG A 101 -5.16 -12.60 -9.55
C ARG A 101 -4.50 -13.89 -10.08
N ASN A 102 -3.31 -13.78 -10.67
CA ASN A 102 -2.61 -14.92 -11.28
C ASN A 102 -1.80 -15.76 -10.27
N ASN A 103 -1.98 -15.54 -8.96
CA ASN A 103 -1.33 -16.37 -7.94
C ASN A 103 -2.16 -17.62 -7.69
N SER A 104 -1.63 -18.79 -8.07
CA SER A 104 -2.20 -20.06 -7.66
C SER A 104 -2.10 -20.23 -6.13
N MET A 105 -2.89 -21.14 -5.56
CA MET A 105 -2.79 -21.42 -4.13
C MET A 105 -1.40 -21.87 -3.69
N PHE A 106 -0.64 -22.50 -4.57
CA PHE A 106 0.76 -22.82 -4.31
C PHE A 106 1.61 -21.55 -4.17
N VAL A 107 1.49 -20.59 -5.11
CA VAL A 107 2.20 -19.30 -5.04
C VAL A 107 1.77 -18.48 -3.83
N PHE A 108 0.47 -18.46 -3.51
CA PHE A 108 -0.04 -17.82 -2.29
C PHE A 108 0.64 -18.39 -1.05
N LYS A 109 0.67 -19.72 -0.89
CA LYS A 109 1.34 -20.40 0.23
C LYS A 109 2.82 -20.02 0.33
N LEU A 110 3.55 -20.04 -0.79
CA LEU A 110 4.96 -19.62 -0.79
C LEU A 110 5.14 -18.17 -0.34
N LYS A 111 4.24 -17.27 -0.77
CA LYS A 111 4.26 -15.84 -0.41
C LYS A 111 4.04 -15.61 1.08
N VAL A 112 3.02 -16.22 1.67
CA VAL A 112 2.65 -15.98 3.07
C VAL A 112 3.55 -16.70 4.08
N ASN A 113 4.23 -17.79 3.68
CA ASN A 113 5.17 -18.52 4.55
C ASN A 113 6.59 -17.90 4.61
N GLY A 114 6.79 -16.69 4.08
CA GLY A 114 8.08 -15.98 4.13
C GLY A 114 9.17 -16.51 3.16
N ILE A 115 9.07 -17.77 2.73
CA ILE A 115 10.01 -18.43 1.79
C ILE A 115 10.14 -17.63 0.49
N PHE A 116 9.05 -17.09 -0.05
CA PHE A 116 9.10 -16.29 -1.27
C PHE A 116 9.82 -14.95 -1.07
N GLY A 117 9.64 -14.30 0.09
CA GLY A 117 10.36 -13.08 0.45
C GLY A 117 11.87 -13.33 0.50
N TRP A 118 12.26 -14.39 1.23
CA TRP A 118 13.64 -14.87 1.34
C TRP A 118 14.27 -15.20 -0.02
N LEU A 119 13.54 -15.95 -0.87
CA LEU A 119 14.00 -16.32 -2.21
C LEU A 119 14.14 -15.11 -3.17
N ARG A 120 13.27 -14.10 -3.01
CA ARG A 120 13.27 -12.87 -3.82
C ARG A 120 14.43 -11.94 -3.43
N GLU A 121 14.65 -11.74 -2.14
CA GLU A 121 15.74 -10.88 -1.63
C GLU A 121 17.11 -11.42 -2.04
N ARG A 122 17.28 -12.75 -2.08
CA ARG A 122 18.52 -13.39 -2.53
C ARG A 122 18.66 -13.48 -4.07
N ARG A 123 17.74 -12.89 -4.84
CA ARG A 123 17.67 -12.97 -6.32
C ARG A 123 17.66 -14.40 -6.89
N LEU A 124 17.40 -15.43 -6.08
CA LEU A 124 17.44 -16.83 -6.50
C LEU A 124 16.29 -17.18 -7.47
N LEU A 125 15.17 -16.46 -7.38
CA LEU A 125 14.04 -16.59 -8.31
C LEU A 125 14.13 -15.67 -9.53
N TRP A 126 15.15 -14.81 -9.63
CA TRP A 126 15.26 -13.83 -10.71
C TRP A 126 15.24 -14.47 -12.12
N PRO A 127 15.90 -15.61 -12.38
CA PRO A 127 15.81 -16.28 -13.68
C PRO A 127 14.40 -16.79 -14.02
N ILE A 128 13.64 -17.24 -13.01
CA ILE A 128 12.29 -17.80 -13.17
C ILE A 128 11.26 -16.67 -13.33
N LEU A 129 11.40 -15.59 -12.57
CA LEU A 129 10.50 -14.43 -12.60
C LEU A 129 10.64 -13.61 -13.90
N ILE A 130 11.83 -13.54 -14.51
CA ILE A 130 12.01 -12.94 -15.85
C ILE A 130 11.17 -13.69 -16.90
N LYS A 131 11.17 -15.02 -16.83
CA LYS A 131 10.52 -15.88 -17.84
C LYS A 131 8.99 -15.73 -17.80
N ILE A 132 8.41 -15.57 -16.61
CA ILE A 132 6.96 -15.34 -16.42
C ILE A 132 6.53 -13.94 -16.91
N LYS A 133 7.41 -12.94 -16.78
CA LYS A 133 7.10 -11.55 -17.19
C LYS A 133 7.10 -11.34 -18.71
N HIS A 134 7.82 -12.18 -19.47
CA HIS A 134 7.82 -12.16 -20.94
C HIS A 134 6.61 -12.88 -21.56
N ASP A 135 5.93 -13.75 -20.81
CA ASP A 135 4.83 -14.57 -21.32
C ASP A 135 3.44 -13.96 -21.09
N SER A 136 3.39 -12.81 -20.38
CA SER A 136 2.16 -12.06 -20.08
C SER A 136 2.00 -10.79 -20.92
N SER A 137 2.83 -10.63 -21.97
CA SER A 137 2.75 -9.56 -22.97
C SER A 137 2.28 -10.09 -24.35
N LYS A 138 1.41 -11.10 -24.36
CA LYS A 138 0.67 -11.56 -25.53
C LYS A 138 -0.81 -11.66 -25.20
#